data_AF-A0A0J1DK60-F1
#
_entry.id   AF-A0A0J1DK60-F1
#
_cell.length_a   1.000
_cell.length_b   1.000
_cell.length_c   1.000
_cell.angle_alpha   90.00
_cell.angle_beta   90.00
_cell.angle_gamma   90.00
#
_symmetry.space_group_name_H-M   'P 1'
#
loop_
_entity.id
_entity.type
_entity.pdbx_description
1 polymer ?
#
loop_
_entity_poly.entity_id
_entity_poly.type
_entity_poly.pdbx_seq_one_letter_code
_entity_poly.pdbx_strand_id
1 'polypeptide(L)'
;MQICCTKKLLESISVTPEEHFNIDPLFSWHADVFTIDRRKTVVLVNDKNRYAVILYDLRAKDFKNFGSIFVEAIRRVLQEEDIKE
;
A
#
# COMPACT_ATOMS: atom_id res chain seq x y z
N MET A 1 -2.05 -3.45 -11.44
CA MET A 1 -2.60 -3.13 -10.10
C MET A 1 -2.43 -1.65 -9.87
N GLN A 2 -3.42 -0.98 -9.30
CA GLN A 2 -3.39 0.45 -8.98
C GLN A 2 -3.36 0.65 -7.48
N ILE A 3 -2.62 1.67 -7.03
CA ILE A 3 -2.50 2.04 -5.62
C ILE A 3 -2.97 3.49 -5.45
N CYS A 4 -4.17 3.67 -4.92
CA CYS A 4 -4.76 4.95 -4.60
C CYS A 4 -4.22 5.44 -3.25
N CYS A 5 -3.18 6.28 -3.30
CA CYS A 5 -2.58 6.86 -2.11
C CYS A 5 -3.32 8.13 -1.67
N THR A 6 -3.49 8.32 -0.36
CA THR A 6 -3.92 9.63 0.16
C THR A 6 -2.88 10.70 -0.14
N LYS A 7 -3.30 11.97 -0.13
CA LYS A 7 -2.39 13.12 -0.30
C LYS A 7 -1.19 13.05 0.65
N LYS A 8 -1.43 12.70 1.90
CA LYS A 8 -0.41 12.57 2.95
C LYS A 8 0.63 11.48 2.64
N LEU A 9 0.19 10.36 2.07
CA LEU A 9 1.10 9.30 1.65
C LEU A 9 1.87 9.71 0.39
N LEU A 10 1.22 10.33 -0.61
CA LEU A 10 1.88 10.86 -1.81
C LEU A 10 3.02 11.83 -1.47
N GLU A 11 2.78 12.75 -0.54
CA GLU A 11 3.80 13.66 -0.01
C GLU A 11 4.97 12.93 0.68
N SER A 12 4.70 11.79 1.31
CA SER A 12 5.73 10.98 1.99
C SER A 12 6.61 10.17 1.03
N ILE A 13 6.09 9.81 -0.14
CA ILE A 13 6.82 9.05 -1.17
C ILE A 13 7.37 9.94 -2.30
N SER A 14 7.03 11.24 -2.30
CA SER A 14 7.44 12.22 -3.31
C SER A 14 7.07 11.81 -4.74
N VAL A 15 5.87 11.25 -4.93
CA VAL A 15 5.34 10.83 -6.23
C VAL A 15 4.20 11.73 -6.65
N THR A 16 4.22 12.19 -7.90
CA THR A 16 3.07 12.84 -8.54
C THR A 16 2.08 11.76 -8.96
N PRO A 17 0.81 11.81 -8.52
CA PRO A 17 -0.19 10.83 -8.91
C PRO A 17 -0.46 10.92 -10.42
N GLU A 18 -0.58 9.77 -11.06
CA GLU A 18 -1.06 9.65 -12.44
C GLU A 18 -2.59 9.68 -12.48
N GLU A 19 -3.16 9.74 -13.70
CA GLU A 19 -4.61 9.64 -13.87
C GLU A 19 -5.13 8.31 -13.32
N HIS A 20 -6.28 8.37 -12.66
CA HIS A 20 -6.94 7.19 -12.13
C HIS A 20 -7.52 6.34 -13.27
N PHE A 21 -7.09 5.08 -13.36
CA PHE A 21 -7.62 4.15 -14.36
C PHE A 21 -8.87 3.45 -13.83
N ASN A 22 -9.86 3.25 -14.68
CA ASN A 22 -11.00 2.41 -14.36
C ASN A 22 -10.60 0.93 -14.52
N ILE A 23 -10.02 0.34 -13.48
CA ILE A 23 -9.64 -1.08 -13.43
C ILE A 23 -10.54 -1.85 -12.44
N ASP A 24 -10.60 -3.19 -12.56
CA ASP A 24 -11.37 -4.03 -11.64
C ASP A 24 -10.94 -3.75 -10.18
N PRO A 25 -11.88 -3.49 -9.25
CA PRO A 25 -11.59 -3.23 -7.85
C PRO A 25 -10.75 -4.31 -7.15
N LEU A 26 -10.72 -5.54 -7.67
CA LEU A 26 -9.83 -6.59 -7.17
C LEU A 26 -8.35 -6.20 -7.32
N PHE A 27 -8.02 -5.46 -8.37
CA PHE A 27 -6.67 -4.99 -8.69
C PHE A 27 -6.44 -3.53 -8.25
N SER A 28 -7.35 -2.96 -7.45
CA SER A 28 -7.24 -1.62 -6.87
C SER A 28 -7.10 -1.70 -5.36
N TRP A 29 -6.24 -0.85 -4.82
CA TRP A 29 -5.96 -0.77 -3.40
C TRP A 29 -5.88 0.68 -2.96
N HIS A 30 -6.43 1.01 -1.80
CA HIS A 30 -6.24 2.30 -1.13
C HIS A 30 -5.15 2.20 -0.07
N ALA A 31 -4.32 3.23 0.00
CA ALA A 31 -3.22 3.32 0.95
C ALA A 31 -3.20 4.65 1.69
N ASP A 32 -3.04 4.59 3.02
CA ASP A 32 -2.86 5.78 3.86
C ASP A 32 -1.68 5.60 4.82
N VAL A 33 -1.10 6.72 5.26
CA VAL A 33 0.00 6.75 6.23
C VAL A 33 -0.38 7.49 7.49
N PHE A 34 -0.07 6.91 8.64
CA PHE A 34 -0.27 7.53 9.94
C PHE A 34 0.90 7.19 10.88
N THR A 35 0.85 7.72 12.10
CA THR A 35 1.88 7.51 13.10
C THR A 35 1.25 6.78 14.28
N ILE A 36 1.74 5.57 14.58
CA ILE A 36 1.41 4.81 15.80
C ILE A 36 2.69 4.67 16.61
N ASP A 37 2.67 4.96 17.91
CA ASP A 37 3.84 4.84 18.79
C ASP A 37 5.10 5.50 18.25
N ARG A 38 4.92 6.71 17.67
CA ARG A 38 5.99 7.51 17.02
C ARG A 38 6.61 6.86 15.77
N ARG A 39 5.99 5.81 15.22
CA ARG A 39 6.44 5.08 14.03
C ARG A 39 5.48 5.29 12.87
N LYS A 40 6.02 5.54 11.68
CA LYS A 40 5.21 5.65 10.46
C LYS A 40 4.66 4.27 10.12
N THR A 41 3.36 4.20 9.95
CA THR A 41 2.62 2.99 9.64
C THR A 41 1.76 3.26 8.42
N VAL A 42 1.76 2.32 7.49
CA VAL A 42 0.92 2.38 6.30
C VAL A 42 -0.12 1.26 6.36
N VAL A 43 -1.37 1.61 6.08
CA VAL A 43 -2.44 0.63 5.85
C VAL A 43 -2.73 0.57 4.36
N LEU A 44 -2.85 -0.64 3.85
CA LEU A 44 -3.24 -0.95 2.48
C LEU A 44 -4.56 -1.73 2.55
N VAL A 45 -5.58 -1.31 1.82
CA VAL A 45 -6.89 -1.96 1.81
C VAL A 45 -7.30 -2.23 0.38
N ASN A 46 -7.63 -3.48 0.06
CA ASN A 46 -8.16 -3.83 -1.24
C ASN A 46 -9.58 -3.28 -1.44
N ASP A 47 -9.87 -2.79 -2.64
CA ASP A 47 -11.13 -2.07 -2.90
C ASP A 47 -12.33 -3.01 -2.98
N LYS A 48 -12.12 -4.24 -3.44
CA LYS A 48 -13.18 -5.24 -3.62
C LYS A 48 -13.55 -5.94 -2.33
N ASN A 49 -12.56 -6.51 -1.66
CA ASN A 49 -12.81 -7.43 -0.54
C ASN A 49 -12.46 -6.86 0.84
N ARG A 50 -11.93 -5.62 0.90
CA ARG A 50 -11.52 -4.94 2.14
C ARG A 50 -10.41 -5.66 2.92
N TYR A 51 -9.71 -6.60 2.28
CA TYR A 51 -8.55 -7.25 2.85
C TYR A 51 -7.48 -6.19 3.14
N ALA A 52 -6.98 -6.18 4.39
CA ALA A 52 -6.10 -5.15 4.89
C ALA A 52 -4.70 -5.69 5.16
N VAL A 53 -3.68 -4.98 4.70
CA VAL A 53 -2.26 -5.25 4.97
C VAL A 53 -1.68 -4.04 5.69
N ILE A 54 -0.99 -4.28 6.82
CA ILE A 54 -0.40 -3.23 7.65
C ILE A 54 1.12 -3.31 7.59
N LEU A 55 1.75 -2.22 7.18
CA LEU A 55 3.20 -2.04 7.20
C LEU A 55 3.59 -1.14 8.38
N TYR A 56 4.13 -1.74 9.43
CA TYR A 56 4.53 -1.05 10.65
C TYR A 56 6.03 -0.69 10.66
N ASP A 57 6.38 0.38 11.38
CA ASP A 57 7.77 0.86 11.55
C ASP A 57 8.52 1.22 10.26
N LEU A 58 7.82 1.82 9.29
CA LEU A 58 8.45 2.29 8.06
C LEU A 58 9.37 3.49 8.32
N ARG A 59 10.56 3.46 7.74
CA ARG A 59 11.58 4.51 7.80
C ARG A 59 11.66 5.24 6.47
N ALA A 60 12.32 6.39 6.45
CA ALA A 60 12.47 7.21 5.25
C ALA A 60 13.03 6.45 4.02
N LYS A 61 13.91 5.46 4.25
CA LYS A 61 14.44 4.60 3.18
C LYS A 61 13.38 3.69 2.55
N ASP A 62 12.35 3.32 3.31
CA ASP A 62 11.31 2.41 2.87
C ASP A 62 10.33 3.16 1.95
N PHE A 63 10.02 4.42 2.28
CA PHE A 63 9.21 5.31 1.42
C PHE A 63 9.85 5.58 0.06
N LYS A 64 11.19 5.54 -0.07
CA LYS A 64 11.88 5.66 -1.37
C LYS A 64 11.62 4.48 -2.30
N ASN A 65 11.32 3.31 -1.75
CA ASN A 65 11.07 2.07 -2.48
C ASN A 65 9.63 1.58 -2.27
N PHE A 66 8.69 2.50 -2.00
CA PHE A 66 7.36 2.17 -1.50
C PHE A 66 6.58 1.22 -2.43
N GLY A 67 6.66 1.43 -3.75
CA GLY A 67 5.96 0.58 -4.72
C GLY A 67 6.40 -0.88 -4.69
N SER A 68 7.71 -1.16 -4.53
CA SER A 68 8.19 -2.54 -4.45
C SER A 68 7.85 -3.18 -3.10
N ILE A 69 7.94 -2.42 -2.00
CA ILE A 69 7.53 -2.87 -0.67
C ILE A 69 6.04 -3.22 -0.66
N PHE A 70 5.19 -2.41 -1.28
CA PHE A 70 3.76 -2.66 -1.38
C PHE A 70 3.44 -3.98 -2.07
N VAL A 71 4.02 -4.21 -3.26
CA VAL A 71 3.79 -5.43 -4.05
C VAL A 71 4.26 -6.65 -3.29
N GLU A 72 5.43 -6.57 -2.67
CA GLU A 72 6.00 -7.66 -1.89
C GLU A 72 5.18 -7.96 -0.62
N ALA A 73 4.66 -6.92 0.05
CA ALA A 73 3.81 -7.09 1.22
C ALA A 73 2.51 -7.85 0.89
N ILE A 74 1.83 -7.47 -0.20
CA ILE A 74 0.64 -8.18 -0.66
C ILE A 74 0.99 -9.61 -1.04
N ARG A 75 2.06 -9.82 -1.81
CA ARG A 75 2.50 -11.17 -2.20
C ARG A 75 2.69 -12.06 -0.98
N ARG A 76 3.46 -11.59 0.02
CA ARG A 76 3.74 -12.36 1.24
C ARG A 76 2.48 -12.73 1.99
N VAL A 77 1.60 -11.75 2.22
CA VAL A 77 0.37 -12.01 2.97
C VAL A 77 -0.55 -12.97 2.21
N LEU A 78 -0.68 -12.85 0.89
CA LEU A 78 -1.45 -13.81 0.09
C LEU A 78 -0.83 -15.22 0.12
N GLN A 79 0.50 -15.33 0.12
CA GLN A 79 1.18 -16.62 0.28
C GLN A 79 0.95 -17.24 1.67
N GLU A 80 0.92 -16.43 2.72
CA GLU A 80 0.57 -16.86 4.08
C GLU A 80 -0.89 -17.33 4.20
N GLU A 81 -1.77 -16.85 3.32
CA GLU A 81 -3.16 -17.28 3.18
C GLU A 81 -3.33 -18.48 2.20
N ASP A 82 -2.24 -19.16 1.85
CA ASP A 82 -2.19 -20.29 0.90
C ASP A 82 -2.71 -19.96 -0.52
N ILE A 83 -2.73 -18.69 -0.89
CA ILE A 83 -3.04 -18.25 -2.26
C ILE A 83 -1.76 -18.34 -3.09
N LYS A 84 -1.75 -19.30 -4.02
CA LYS A 84 -0.61 -19.58 -4.91
C LYS A 84 -0.47 -18.51 -6.00
N GLU A 85 0.77 -18.37 -6.47
CA GLU A 85 1.17 -17.48 -7.57
C GLU A 85 0.59 -17.90 -8.92
#